data_AF-A0A454JEB8-F1
#
_entry.id   AF-A0A454JEB8-F1
#
_cell.length_a   1.000
_cell.length_b   1.000
_cell.length_c   1.000
_cell.angle_alpha   90.00
_cell.angle_beta   90.00
_cell.angle_gamma   90.00
#
_symmetry.space_group_name_H-M   'P 1'
#
loop_
_entity.id
_entity.type
_entity.pdbx_description
1 polymer ?
#
loop_
_entity_poly.entity_id
_entity_poly.type
_entity_poly.pdbx_seq_one_letter_code
_entity_poly.pdbx_strand_id
1 'polypeptide(L)'
;DASKVDSVQVYNAAAPVSAGGDNIGGVIVAKSAAPQFAEPGQILQGGEVGAFYRSNGDARGANASATLANDHVSINYTGSTARSNNYDAAANFKSAGAAASGRAWMDGDTVGSTAYKTENHELGVAWRDSYQLLEAKVGVQRTPYEGFANQRMDMT
;
A
#
# COMPACT_ATOMS: atom_id res chain seq x y z
N ASP A 1 0.66 1.75 -0.56
CA ASP A 1 0.45 0.81 0.56
C ASP A 1 1.31 1.25 1.74
N ALA A 2 0.70 1.50 2.90
CA ALA A 2 1.41 2.02 4.08
C ALA A 2 2.21 0.94 4.82
N SER A 3 1.87 -0.35 4.68
CA SER A 3 2.61 -1.43 5.38
C SER A 3 4.02 -1.66 4.84
N LYS A 4 4.45 -0.91 3.82
CA LYS A 4 5.74 -1.02 3.15
C LYS A 4 6.56 0.28 3.19
N VAL A 5 6.11 1.26 3.97
CA VAL A 5 6.74 2.57 4.09
C VAL A 5 7.46 2.64 5.43
N ASP A 6 8.75 2.93 5.39
CA ASP A 6 9.59 3.16 6.56
C ASP A 6 9.50 4.63 7.00
N SER A 7 9.58 5.55 6.04
CA SER A 7 9.49 6.98 6.32
C SER A 7 8.79 7.77 5.22
N VAL A 8 8.14 8.85 5.63
CA VAL A 8 7.51 9.83 4.74
C VAL A 8 8.07 11.20 5.07
N GLN A 9 8.60 11.89 4.07
CA GLN A 9 9.05 13.27 4.18
C GLN A 9 8.22 14.17 3.27
N VAL A 10 7.76 15.30 3.79
CA VAL A 10 6.92 16.26 3.05
C VAL A 10 7.67 17.59 2.93
N TYR A 11 7.75 18.10 1.71
CA TYR A 11 8.22 19.44 1.37
C TYR A 11 7.03 20.27 0.92
N ASN A 12 6.69 21.32 1.67
CA ASN A 12 5.43 22.05 1.48
C ASN A 12 5.54 23.17 0.41
N ALA A 13 6.76 23.52 0.00
CA ALA A 13 7.04 24.62 -0.92
C ALA A 13 8.25 24.26 -1.81
N ALA A 14 9.39 24.97 -1.66
CA ALA A 14 10.62 24.74 -2.41
C ALA A 14 11.27 23.40 -2.01
N ALA A 15 10.79 22.31 -2.59
CA ALA A 15 11.46 21.03 -2.53
C ALA A 15 12.83 21.16 -3.23
N PRO A 16 13.88 20.49 -2.72
CA PRO A 16 15.15 20.47 -3.42
C PRO A 16 14.97 19.82 -4.80
N VAL A 17 15.70 20.29 -5.81
CA VAL A 17 15.64 19.71 -7.17
C VAL A 17 16.00 18.21 -7.19
N SER A 18 16.75 17.73 -6.20
CA SER A 18 17.05 16.32 -5.98
C SER A 18 15.84 15.46 -5.61
N ALA A 19 14.73 16.10 -5.20
CA ALA A 19 13.44 15.44 -4.94
C ALA A 19 12.50 15.45 -6.17
N GLY A 20 12.96 15.98 -7.31
CA GLY A 20 12.22 16.06 -8.57
C GLY A 20 12.16 17.49 -9.11
N GLY A 21 12.45 17.66 -10.40
CA GLY A 21 12.71 18.97 -11.03
C GLY A 21 11.50 19.89 -11.20
N ASP A 22 10.28 19.35 -11.29
CA ASP A 22 9.09 20.10 -11.73
C ASP A 22 7.95 20.07 -10.69
N ASN A 23 8.25 20.43 -9.44
CA ASN A 23 7.27 20.43 -8.36
C ASN A 23 6.96 21.86 -7.87
N ILE A 24 5.76 22.37 -8.17
CA ILE A 24 5.29 23.71 -7.75
C ILE A 24 4.36 23.70 -6.53
N GLY A 25 3.85 22.53 -6.14
CA GLY A 25 2.88 22.35 -5.05
C GLY A 25 3.40 21.60 -3.82
N GLY A 26 4.71 21.30 -3.79
CA GLY A 26 5.35 20.47 -2.77
C GLY A 26 5.65 19.05 -3.23
N VAL A 27 6.40 18.29 -2.42
CA VAL A 27 6.86 16.91 -2.72
C VAL A 27 6.66 16.00 -1.52
N ILE A 28 6.11 14.82 -1.75
CA ILE A 28 6.05 13.73 -0.75
C ILE A 28 7.03 12.65 -1.16
N VAL A 29 8.03 12.39 -0.33
CA VAL A 29 9.01 11.31 -0.52
C VAL A 29 8.66 10.18 0.45
N ALA A 30 8.21 9.05 -0.08
CA ALA A 30 8.00 7.83 0.69
C ALA A 30 9.19 6.87 0.45
N LYS A 31 9.84 6.44 1.53
CA LYS A 31 10.96 5.50 1.47
C LYS A 31 10.54 4.15 2.05
N SER A 32 10.95 3.08 1.38
CA SER A 32 10.87 1.72 1.93
C SER A 32 12.08 1.45 2.83
N ALA A 33 11.95 0.48 3.74
CA ALA A 33 13.04 0.10 4.64
C ALA A 33 14.31 -0.29 3.86
N ALA A 34 15.47 0.07 4.41
CA ALA A 34 16.76 -0.33 3.87
C ALA A 34 16.97 -1.85 4.02
N PRO A 35 17.73 -2.50 3.13
CA PRO A 35 18.07 -3.91 3.29
C PRO A 35 18.82 -4.16 4.59
N GLN A 36 18.50 -5.27 5.26
CA GLN A 36 19.16 -5.68 6.49
C GLN A 36 20.18 -6.77 6.19
N PHE A 37 21.30 -6.76 6.89
CA PHE A 37 22.36 -7.75 6.73
C PHE A 37 22.76 -8.28 8.10
N ALA A 38 23.26 -9.51 8.11
CA ALA A 38 23.76 -10.13 9.33
C ALA A 38 25.16 -9.62 9.71
N GLU A 39 25.58 -9.93 10.93
CA GLU A 39 26.99 -9.86 11.31
C GLU A 39 27.82 -10.91 10.54
N PRO A 40 29.15 -10.71 10.39
CA PRO A 40 30.01 -11.66 9.70
C PRO A 40 29.86 -13.10 10.22
N GLY A 41 29.66 -14.04 9.29
CA GLY A 41 29.47 -15.46 9.61
C GLY A 41 28.11 -15.84 10.20
N GLN A 42 27.17 -14.90 10.30
CA GLN A 42 25.80 -15.16 10.79
C GLN A 42 24.77 -15.13 9.66
N ILE A 43 23.58 -15.64 9.97
CA ILE A 43 22.39 -15.52 9.14
C ILE A 43 21.33 -14.74 9.93
N LEU A 44 20.83 -13.67 9.34
CA LEU A 44 19.67 -12.91 9.80
C LEU A 44 18.42 -13.54 9.18
N GLN A 45 17.48 -13.92 10.02
CA GLN A 45 16.14 -14.33 9.63
C GLN A 45 15.13 -13.54 10.44
N GLY A 46 14.18 -12.92 9.77
CA GLY A 46 13.16 -12.12 10.42
C GLY A 46 11.94 -11.96 9.54
N GLY A 47 10.88 -11.41 10.12
CA GLY A 47 9.65 -11.14 9.40
C GLY A 47 8.63 -10.49 10.29
N GLU A 48 7.60 -9.94 9.67
CA GLU A 48 6.46 -9.33 10.33
C GLU A 48 5.18 -9.88 9.71
N VAL A 49 4.15 -10.05 10.53
CA VAL A 49 2.79 -10.31 10.04
C VAL A 49 1.85 -9.34 10.74
N GLY A 50 0.94 -8.75 9.96
CA GLY A 50 -0.05 -7.79 10.43
C GLY A 50 -1.41 -8.08 9.83
N ALA A 51 -2.46 -7.72 10.57
CA ALA A 51 -3.82 -7.76 10.08
C ALA A 51 -4.66 -6.66 10.74
N PHE A 52 -5.72 -6.22 10.05
CA PHE A 52 -6.65 -5.24 10.60
C PHE A 52 -8.08 -5.52 10.16
N TYR A 53 -9.01 -4.98 10.95
CA TYR A 53 -10.43 -4.85 10.62
C TYR A 53 -10.90 -3.44 11.00
N ARG A 54 -11.73 -2.84 10.14
CA ARG A 54 -12.41 -1.57 10.38
C ARG A 54 -13.89 -1.79 10.07
N SER A 55 -14.76 -1.34 10.97
CA SER A 55 -16.21 -1.55 10.85
C SER A 55 -16.82 -0.80 9.67
N ASN A 56 -16.39 0.43 9.40
CA ASN A 56 -16.91 1.19 8.27
C ASN A 56 -16.45 0.56 6.94
N GLY A 57 -17.40 0.06 6.16
CA GLY A 57 -17.17 -0.70 4.93
C GLY A 57 -16.66 -2.12 5.12
N ASP A 58 -16.72 -2.69 6.34
CA ASP A 58 -16.14 -4.01 6.66
C ASP A 58 -14.70 -4.19 6.16
N ALA A 59 -13.92 -3.11 6.19
CA ALA A 59 -12.61 -3.08 5.60
C ALA A 59 -11.66 -3.99 6.39
N ARG A 60 -10.98 -4.89 5.70
CA ARG A 60 -10.04 -5.84 6.28
C ARG A 60 -8.81 -5.98 5.41
N GLY A 61 -7.71 -6.33 6.04
CA GLY A 61 -6.47 -6.56 5.32
C GLY A 61 -5.46 -7.32 6.16
N ALA A 62 -4.43 -7.79 5.48
CA ALA A 62 -3.30 -8.47 6.07
C ALA A 62 -2.03 -8.11 5.30
N ASN A 63 -0.90 -8.13 6.01
CA ASN A 63 0.42 -7.96 5.45
C ASN A 63 1.37 -8.99 6.06
N ALA A 64 2.38 -9.37 5.28
CA ALA A 64 3.46 -10.22 5.71
C ALA A 64 4.77 -9.76 5.08
N SER A 65 5.85 -9.87 5.84
CA SER A 65 7.21 -9.67 5.37
C SER A 65 8.12 -10.77 5.87
N ALA A 66 9.13 -11.11 5.07
CA ALA A 66 10.16 -12.07 5.45
C ALA A 66 11.50 -11.57 4.90
N THR A 67 12.53 -11.66 5.72
CA THR A 67 13.90 -11.29 5.38
C THR A 67 14.82 -12.45 5.71
N LEU A 68 15.68 -12.79 4.76
CA LEU A 68 16.79 -13.72 4.90
C LEU A 68 18.05 -13.03 4.41
N ALA A 69 19.04 -12.85 5.28
CA ALA A 69 20.27 -12.18 4.91
C ALA A 69 21.50 -12.81 5.57
N ASN A 70 22.65 -12.66 4.94
CA ASN A 70 23.96 -12.85 5.55
C ASN A 70 24.69 -11.49 5.58
N ASP A 71 26.00 -11.52 5.75
CA ASP A 71 26.86 -10.33 5.79
C ASP A 71 27.03 -9.61 4.44
N HIS A 72 26.73 -10.26 3.30
CA HIS A 72 26.91 -9.71 1.95
C HIS A 72 25.63 -9.63 1.11
N VAL A 73 24.62 -10.45 1.39
CA VAL A 73 23.40 -10.61 0.59
C VAL A 73 22.19 -10.52 1.51
N SER A 74 21.18 -9.78 1.07
CA SER A 74 19.88 -9.68 1.71
C SER A 74 18.78 -9.97 0.71
N ILE A 75 17.88 -10.87 1.07
CA ILE A 75 16.65 -11.16 0.33
C ILE A 75 15.48 -10.79 1.23
N ASN A 76 14.58 -9.98 0.70
CA ASN A 76 13.37 -9.57 1.40
C ASN A 76 12.14 -9.80 0.51
N TYR A 77 11.08 -10.33 1.09
CA TYR A 77 9.78 -10.42 0.46
C TYR A 77 8.75 -9.66 1.30
N THR A 78 7.89 -8.89 0.64
CA THR A 78 6.72 -8.26 1.27
C THR A 78 5.47 -8.57 0.46
N GLY A 79 4.37 -8.85 1.16
CA GLY A 79 3.07 -9.10 0.58
C GLY A 79 1.97 -8.44 1.41
N SER A 80 0.99 -7.83 0.75
CA SER A 80 -0.16 -7.25 1.43
C SER A 80 -1.44 -7.42 0.63
N THR A 81 -2.57 -7.49 1.32
CA THR A 81 -3.88 -7.40 0.72
C THR A 81 -4.82 -6.59 1.60
N ALA A 82 -5.67 -5.79 0.97
CA ALA A 82 -6.73 -5.05 1.63
C ALA A 82 -7.99 -5.12 0.79
N ARG A 83 -9.14 -5.23 1.46
CA ARG A 83 -10.46 -5.24 0.82
C ARG A 83 -11.45 -4.47 1.67
N SER A 84 -12.31 -3.70 1.03
CA SER A 84 -13.44 -3.01 1.66
C SER A 84 -14.68 -3.10 0.78
N ASN A 85 -15.84 -3.14 1.43
CA ASN A 85 -17.12 -2.79 0.82
C ASN A 85 -17.26 -1.27 0.72
N ASN A 86 -18.43 -0.79 0.28
CA ASN A 86 -18.73 0.64 0.31
C ASN A 86 -18.76 1.14 1.76
N TYR A 87 -18.22 2.32 2.01
CA TYR A 87 -18.30 2.94 3.34
C TYR A 87 -19.61 3.72 3.52
N ASP A 88 -19.96 3.95 4.78
CA ASP A 88 -21.11 4.74 5.20
C ASP A 88 -20.66 6.11 5.72
N ALA A 89 -21.41 7.14 5.32
CA ALA A 89 -21.30 8.49 5.85
C ALA A 89 -21.91 8.58 7.25
N ALA A 90 -21.63 9.66 7.97
CA ALA A 90 -22.14 9.83 9.34
C ALA A 90 -23.66 10.01 9.41
N ALA A 91 -24.30 10.41 8.30
CA ALA A 91 -25.73 10.63 8.19
C ALA A 91 -26.19 10.45 6.75
N ASN A 92 -27.51 10.27 6.59
CA ASN A 92 -28.14 10.18 5.28
C ASN A 92 -27.90 11.46 4.46
N PHE A 93 -27.38 11.30 3.24
CA PHE A 93 -27.21 12.38 2.26
C PHE A 93 -28.07 12.18 1.01
N LYS A 94 -28.72 11.01 0.90
CA LYS A 94 -29.67 10.65 -0.15
C LYS A 94 -30.82 9.80 0.42
N SER A 95 -31.90 9.68 -0.33
CA SER A 95 -32.95 8.70 -0.01
C SER A 95 -32.43 7.27 -0.21
N ALA A 96 -32.75 6.38 0.72
CA ALA A 96 -32.48 4.96 0.56
C ALA A 96 -33.30 4.37 -0.60
N GLY A 97 -32.73 3.43 -1.33
CA GLY A 97 -33.39 2.83 -2.48
C GLY A 97 -32.46 2.00 -3.35
N ALA A 98 -32.96 1.53 -4.50
CA ALA A 98 -32.14 0.80 -5.46
C ALA A 98 -30.99 1.68 -5.97
N ALA A 99 -29.76 1.16 -5.94
CA ALA A 99 -28.57 1.91 -6.36
C ALA A 99 -28.60 2.33 -7.84
N ALA A 100 -29.30 1.56 -8.66
CA ALA A 100 -29.68 1.84 -10.04
C ALA A 100 -30.79 0.85 -10.46
N SER A 101 -31.38 1.05 -11.65
CA SER A 101 -32.30 0.05 -12.23
C SER A 101 -31.64 -1.33 -12.27
N GLY A 102 -32.27 -2.33 -11.65
CA GLY A 102 -31.75 -3.70 -11.58
C GLY A 102 -30.58 -3.93 -10.61
N ARG A 103 -30.23 -2.95 -9.76
CA ARG A 103 -29.17 -3.11 -8.74
C ARG A 103 -29.75 -3.29 -7.34
N ALA A 104 -28.88 -3.75 -6.43
CA ALA A 104 -29.22 -3.96 -5.04
C ALA A 104 -29.68 -2.65 -4.35
N TRP A 105 -30.42 -2.83 -3.26
CA TRP A 105 -30.77 -1.78 -2.33
C TRP A 105 -29.52 -1.14 -1.72
N MET A 106 -29.56 0.16 -1.49
CA MET A 106 -28.49 0.95 -0.88
C MET A 106 -29.09 1.96 0.09
N ASP A 107 -28.54 2.01 1.30
CA ASP A 107 -29.01 2.87 2.37
C ASP A 107 -28.68 4.35 2.10
N GLY A 108 -29.34 5.26 2.83
CA GLY A 108 -29.31 6.70 2.56
C GLY A 108 -27.96 7.37 2.84
N ASP A 109 -27.10 6.69 3.59
CA ASP A 109 -25.78 7.09 4.06
C ASP A 109 -24.63 6.28 3.42
N THR A 110 -24.90 5.18 2.72
CA THR A 110 -23.87 4.44 1.99
C THR A 110 -23.37 5.22 0.77
N VAL A 111 -22.04 5.40 0.68
CA VAL A 111 -21.37 5.97 -0.48
C VAL A 111 -20.99 4.88 -1.46
N GLY A 112 -21.85 4.67 -2.46
CA GLY A 112 -21.65 3.66 -3.50
C GLY A 112 -20.38 3.84 -4.32
N SER A 113 -19.91 2.75 -4.94
CA SER A 113 -18.69 2.72 -5.76
C SER A 113 -17.45 3.17 -4.98
N THR A 114 -17.35 2.80 -3.71
CA THR A 114 -16.15 3.02 -2.87
C THR A 114 -15.50 1.73 -2.39
N ALA A 115 -16.11 0.59 -2.74
CA ALA A 115 -15.52 -0.72 -2.52
C ALA A 115 -14.20 -0.87 -3.32
N TYR A 116 -13.22 -1.52 -2.71
CA TYR A 116 -11.93 -1.80 -3.34
C TYR A 116 -11.36 -3.14 -2.89
N LYS A 117 -10.46 -3.70 -3.70
CA LYS A 117 -9.54 -4.75 -3.31
C LYS A 117 -8.18 -4.48 -3.92
N THR A 118 -7.13 -4.59 -3.11
CA THR A 118 -5.75 -4.45 -3.53
C THR A 118 -4.92 -5.63 -3.04
N GLU A 119 -3.95 -6.02 -3.85
CA GLU A 119 -2.96 -7.07 -3.59
C GLU A 119 -1.61 -6.51 -4.05
N ASN A 120 -0.62 -6.47 -3.17
CA ASN A 120 0.73 -6.00 -3.50
C ASN A 120 1.74 -7.06 -3.10
N HIS A 121 2.72 -7.29 -3.96
CA HIS A 121 3.84 -8.18 -3.71
C HIS A 121 5.13 -7.52 -4.17
N GLU A 122 6.19 -7.66 -3.40
CA GLU A 122 7.53 -7.23 -3.81
C GLU A 122 8.59 -8.20 -3.33
N LEU A 123 9.56 -8.46 -4.21
CA LEU A 123 10.80 -9.15 -3.90
C LEU A 123 11.95 -8.15 -4.05
N GLY A 124 12.72 -8.00 -2.98
CA GLY A 124 13.95 -7.22 -2.93
C GLY A 124 15.16 -8.12 -2.76
N VAL A 125 16.22 -7.84 -3.52
CA VAL A 125 17.54 -8.43 -3.35
C VAL A 125 18.55 -7.30 -3.24
N ALA A 126 19.42 -7.39 -2.24
CA ALA A 126 20.52 -6.47 -2.07
C ALA A 126 21.82 -7.23 -1.90
N TRP A 127 22.89 -6.64 -2.44
CA TRP A 127 24.25 -7.12 -2.26
C TRP A 127 25.11 -5.96 -1.76
N ARG A 128 25.98 -6.24 -0.78
CA ARG A 128 26.94 -5.27 -0.27
C ARG A 128 28.34 -5.84 -0.20
N ASP A 129 29.29 -4.93 -0.33
CA ASP A 129 30.69 -5.12 0.02
C ASP A 129 31.20 -3.88 0.78
N SER A 130 32.49 -3.83 1.11
CA SER A 130 33.16 -2.80 1.89
C SER A 130 32.94 -1.36 1.39
N TYR A 131 32.59 -1.17 0.10
CA TYR A 131 32.49 0.15 -0.52
C TYR A 131 31.15 0.40 -1.25
N GLN A 132 30.32 -0.63 -1.45
CA GLN A 132 29.21 -0.55 -2.38
C GLN A 132 27.99 -1.31 -1.87
N LEU A 133 26.80 -0.76 -2.14
CA LEU A 133 25.50 -1.39 -1.94
C LEU A 133 24.76 -1.35 -3.27
N LEU A 134 24.35 -2.52 -3.75
CA LEU A 134 23.49 -2.67 -4.92
C LEU A 134 22.14 -3.23 -4.47
N GLU A 135 21.06 -2.56 -4.87
CA GLU A 135 19.69 -2.98 -4.57
C GLU A 135 18.90 -3.18 -5.87
N ALA A 136 18.16 -4.29 -5.95
CA ALA A 136 17.19 -4.57 -6.99
C ALA A 136 15.86 -4.96 -6.35
N LYS A 137 14.77 -4.35 -6.80
CA LYS A 137 13.41 -4.59 -6.30
C LYS A 137 12.48 -4.81 -7.48
N VAL A 138 11.64 -5.85 -7.39
CA VAL A 138 10.57 -6.13 -8.35
C VAL A 138 9.26 -6.26 -7.61
N GLY A 139 8.30 -5.40 -7.99
CA GLY A 139 6.98 -5.33 -7.37
C GLY A 139 5.87 -5.60 -8.39
N VAL A 140 4.80 -6.23 -7.93
CA VAL A 140 3.54 -6.38 -8.66
C VAL A 140 2.40 -5.88 -7.78
N GLN A 141 1.62 -4.94 -8.32
CA GLN A 141 0.38 -4.49 -7.72
C GLN A 141 -0.79 -4.97 -8.58
N ARG A 142 -1.78 -5.58 -7.94
CA ARG A 142 -3.04 -5.96 -8.55
C ARG A 142 -4.18 -5.32 -7.77
N THR A 143 -5.07 -4.66 -8.49
CA THR A 143 -6.30 -4.10 -7.94
C THR A 143 -7.48 -4.77 -8.63
N PRO A 144 -7.99 -5.91 -8.11
CA PRO A 144 -9.07 -6.63 -8.78
C PRO A 144 -10.32 -5.80 -9.01
N TYR A 145 -10.62 -4.86 -8.13
CA TYR A 145 -11.62 -3.83 -8.35
C TYR A 145 -11.31 -2.62 -7.47
N GLU A 146 -11.67 -1.45 -7.96
CA GLU A 146 -11.64 -0.20 -7.22
C GLU A 146 -12.75 0.68 -7.78
N GLY A 147 -13.73 1.00 -6.94
CA GLY A 147 -14.79 1.93 -7.30
C GLY A 147 -14.31 3.38 -7.19
N PHE A 148 -14.95 4.28 -7.94
CA PHE A 148 -14.79 5.71 -7.75
C PHE A 148 -16.13 6.33 -7.35
N ALA A 149 -16.15 7.06 -6.24
CA ALA A 149 -17.37 7.69 -5.71
C ALA A 149 -18.02 8.66 -6.71
N ASN A 150 -17.23 9.26 -7.61
CA ASN A 150 -17.67 10.23 -8.61
C ASN A 150 -17.82 9.65 -10.03
N GLN A 151 -17.28 8.45 -10.31
CA GLN A 151 -17.36 7.80 -11.63
C GLN A 151 -17.61 6.31 -11.47
N ARG A 152 -18.74 5.83 -11.97
CA ARG A 152 -19.01 4.40 -12.09
C ARG A 152 -18.13 3.82 -13.20
N MET A 153 -16.86 3.53 -12.92
CA MET A 153 -16.03 2.74 -13.82
C MET A 153 -16.27 1.26 -13.57
N ASP A 154 -16.48 0.53 -14.68
CA ASP A 154 -16.49 -0.93 -14.70
C ASP A 154 -15.04 -1.38 -14.85
N MET A 155 -14.39 -1.72 -13.74
CA MET A 155 -13.14 -2.48 -13.76
C MET A 155 -13.51 -3.91 -13.36
N THR A 156 -13.82 -4.74 -14.36
CA THR A 156 -13.96 -6.20 -14.25
C THR A 156 -12.76 -6.91 -14.85
#